data_AF-A0A916WJQ2-F1
#
_entry.id   AF-A0A916WJQ2-F1
#
_cell.length_a   1.000
_cell.length_b   1.000
_cell.length_c   1.000
_cell.angle_alpha   90.00
_cell.angle_beta   90.00
_cell.angle_gamma   90.00
#
_symmetry.space_group_name_H-M   'P 1'
#
loop_
_entity.id
_entity.type
_entity.pdbx_description
1 polymer ?
#
loop_
_entity_poly.entity_id
_entity_poly.type
_entity_poly.pdbx_seq_one_letter_code
_entity_poly.pdbx_strand_id
1 'polypeptide(L)' 'MTALTDDGINELRQMLAHARKSAEEWNDFLDSFVDDEELIARVKTKSLR' A
#
# COMPACT_ATOMS: atom_id res chain seq x y z
N MET A 1 -2.75 -14.71 2.98
CA MET A 1 -1.78 -14.20 3.96
C MET A 1 -0.36 -14.39 3.43
N THR A 2 0.00 -13.63 2.39
CA THR A 2 1.42 -13.44 2.03
C THR A 2 2.04 -12.62 3.15
N ALA A 3 3.07 -13.19 3.75
CA ALA A 3 3.68 -12.69 4.95
C ALA A 3 4.15 -11.24 4.75
N LEU A 4 3.94 -10.40 5.77
CA LEU A 4 4.69 -9.14 5.90
C LEU A 4 6.14 -9.50 6.29
N THR A 5 6.84 -10.19 5.40
CA THR A 5 8.30 -10.28 5.39
C THR A 5 8.85 -9.04 4.68
N ASP A 6 10.15 -8.78 4.80
CA ASP A 6 10.81 -7.66 4.10
C ASP A 6 10.49 -7.63 2.59
N ASP A 7 10.21 -8.80 2.00
CA ASP A 7 9.74 -8.93 0.61
C ASP A 7 8.39 -8.23 0.38
N GLY A 8 7.41 -8.40 1.28
CA GLY A 8 6.12 -7.70 1.18
C GLY A 8 6.26 -6.18 1.33
N ILE A 9 7.24 -5.70 2.10
CA ILE A 9 7.55 -4.26 2.19
C ILE A 9 8.19 -3.77 0.89
N ASN A 10 9.04 -4.58 0.26
CA ASN A 10 9.68 -4.23 -1.00
C ASN A 10 8.66 -4.20 -2.16
N GLU A 11 7.72 -5.14 -2.18
CA GLU A 11 6.59 -5.14 -3.13
C GLU A 11 5.76 -3.87 -2.99
N LEU A 12 5.39 -3.47 -1.76
CA LEU A 12 4.69 -2.21 -1.51
C LEU A 12 5.46 -1.00 -2.01
N ARG A 13 6.80 -0.97 -1.85
CA ARG A 13 7.65 0.11 -2.37
C ARG A 13 7.65 0.16 -3.89
N GLN A 14 7.68 -0.99 -4.56
CA GLN A 14 7.61 -1.05 -6.02
C GLN A 14 6.23 -0.64 -6.54
N MET A 15 5.16 -1.10 -5.90
CA MET A 15 3.79 -0.67 -6.22
C MET A 15 3.64 0.84 -6.04
N LEU A 16 4.15 1.41 -4.94
CA LEU A 16 4.18 2.86 -4.74
C LEU A 16 4.96 3.57 -5.85
N ALA A 17 6.14 3.06 -6.22
CA ALA A 17 6.97 3.66 -7.26
C ALA A 17 6.31 3.62 -8.65
N HIS A 18 5.47 2.62 -8.91
CA HIS A 18 4.67 2.55 -10.13
C HIS A 18 3.49 3.52 -10.09
N ALA A 19 2.72 3.49 -9.00
CA ALA A 19 1.55 4.33 -8.80
C ALA A 19 1.91 5.84 -8.79
N ARG A 20 3.09 6.20 -8.27
CA ARG A 20 3.56 7.61 -8.23
C ARG A 20 3.92 8.18 -9.60
N LYS A 21 3.93 7.39 -10.68
CA LYS A 21 4.31 7.85 -12.03
C LYS A 21 3.26 8.77 -12.65
N SER A 22 1.99 8.62 -12.29
CA SER A 22 0.90 9.48 -12.78
C SER A 22 -0.20 9.63 -11.73
N ALA A 23 -0.99 10.69 -11.85
CA ALA A 23 -2.13 10.90 -10.95
C ALA A 23 -3.25 9.85 -11.16
N GLU A 24 -3.34 9.28 -12.36
CA GLU A 24 -4.31 8.23 -12.71
C GLU A 24 -3.93 6.90 -12.04
N GLU A 25 -2.69 6.45 -12.23
CA GLU A 25 -2.15 5.24 -11.60
C GLU A 25 -2.13 5.34 -10.08
N TRP A 26 -1.95 6.56 -9.55
CA TRP A 26 -2.05 6.81 -8.11
C TRP A 26 -3.48 6.65 -7.60
N ASN A 27 -4.49 7.09 -8.35
CA ASN A 27 -5.90 6.90 -7.96
C ASN A 27 -6.30 5.42 -8.06
N ASP A 28 -5.92 4.71 -9.12
CA ASP A 28 -6.21 3.28 -9.28
C ASP A 28 -5.55 2.44 -8.18
N PHE A 29 -4.31 2.77 -7.83
CA PHE A 29 -3.63 2.17 -6.68
C PHE A 29 -4.37 2.45 -5.38
N LEU A 30 -4.81 3.70 -5.15
CA LEU A 30 -5.55 4.04 -3.94
C LEU A 30 -6.91 3.35 -3.88
N ASP A 31 -7.65 3.24 -4.98
CA ASP A 31 -8.95 2.56 -5.01
C ASP A 31 -8.80 1.09 -4.60
N SER A 32 -7.85 0.39 -5.23
CA SER A 32 -7.54 -1.01 -4.90
C SER A 32 -6.96 -1.19 -3.49
N PHE A 33 -6.30 -0.18 -2.91
CA PHE A 33 -5.63 -0.27 -1.61
C PHE A 33 -6.51 0.22 -0.45
N VAL A 34 -7.46 1.11 -0.73
CA VAL A 34 -8.42 1.67 0.24
C VAL A 34 -9.59 0.71 0.46
N ASP A 35 -9.92 -0.13 -0.51
CA ASP A 35 -10.91 -1.20 -0.36
C ASP A 35 -10.49 -2.28 0.65
N ASP A 36 -9.20 -2.34 1.02
CA ASP A 36 -8.67 -3.31 1.97
C ASP A 36 -8.64 -2.71 3.40
N GLU A 37 -9.77 -2.84 4.11
CA GLU A 37 -9.95 -2.34 5.49
C GLU A 37 -8.86 -2.83 6.46
N GLU A 38 -8.33 -4.05 6.26
CA GLU A 38 -7.29 -4.63 7.11
C GLU A 38 -5.95 -3.90 6.92
N LEU A 39 -5.62 -3.52 5.68
CA LEU A 39 -4.44 -2.71 5.37
C LEU A 39 -4.56 -1.29 5.95
N ILE A 40 -5.72 -0.65 5.82
CA ILE A 40 -5.98 0.67 6.44
C ILE A 40 -5.77 0.61 7.95
N ALA A 41 -6.34 -0.40 8.62
CA ALA A 41 -6.22 -0.57 10.06
C ALA A 41 -4.74 -0.72 10.49
N ARG A 42 -3.96 -1.46 9.71
CA ARG A 42 -2.52 -1.67 9.97
C ARG A 42 -1.68 -0.41 9.74
N VAL A 43 -1.92 0.34 8.67
CA VAL A 43 -1.22 1.59 8.37
C VAL A 43 -1.54 2.66 9.42
N LYS A 44 -2.81 2.81 9.79
CA LYS A 44 -3.24 3.71 10.88
C LYS A 44 -2.59 3.35 12.21
N THR A 45 -2.45 2.05 12.51
CA THR A 45 -1.77 1.59 13.73
C THR A 45 -0.27 1.92 13.74
N LYS A 46 0.41 1.85 12.59
CA LYS A 46 1.83 2.24 12.47
C LYS A 46 2.07 3.75 12.49
N SER A 47 1.07 4.56 12.15
CA SER A 47 1.15 6.03 12.17
C SER A 47 1.03 6.65 13.57
N LEU A 48 0.75 5.87 14.62
CA LEU A 48 0.62 6.33 16.01
C LEU A 48 1.96 6.41 16.77
N ARG A 49 3.08 6.69 16.10
CA ARG A 49 4.38 6.91 16.75
C ARG A 49 5.09 8.13 16.22
#